data_AF-F3G6M6-F1
#
_entry.id   AF-F3G6M6-F1
#
_cell.length_a   1.000
_cell.length_b   1.000
_cell.length_c   1.000
_cell.angle_alpha   90.00
_cell.angle_beta   90.00
_cell.angle_gamma   90.00
#
_symmetry.space_group_name_H-M   'P 1'
#
loop_
_entity.id
_entity.type
_entity.pdbx_description
1 polymer ?
#
loop_
_entity_poly.entity_id
_entity_poly.type
_entity_poly.pdbx_seq_one_letter_code
_entity_poly.pdbx_strand_id
1 'polypeptide(L)'
;MPKYLDYVQRYRDSELNFQNAVLVYVLIWLFDTEQFTQGLELADFAISQGQALPERFNRDIPTFVADEVIDWAEAEFKARRSPEPYVSNLLPRVDGEWQLYERIPARYHKLLGMIALHRKDWPVAIHHFERAEQLYESIGVGTRLSDCRKALAKAKAKENAGNGTE
;
A
#
# COMPACT_ATOMS: atom_id res chain seq x y z
N MET A 1 -15.91 21.16 -5.13
CA MET A 1 -14.47 21.18 -4.79
C MET A 1 -13.54 22.07 -5.61
N PRO A 2 -13.83 22.56 -6.84
CA PRO A 2 -12.84 23.30 -7.65
C PRO A 2 -12.13 24.45 -6.91
N LYS A 3 -12.89 25.28 -6.19
CA LYS A 3 -12.35 26.43 -5.43
C LYS A 3 -11.25 26.08 -4.41
N TYR A 4 -11.33 24.91 -3.78
CA TYR A 4 -10.33 24.49 -2.79
C TYR A 4 -9.09 23.91 -3.45
N LEU A 5 -9.23 23.21 -4.57
CA LEU A 5 -8.10 22.76 -5.38
C LEU A 5 -7.31 23.97 -5.93
N ASP A 6 -8.01 25.00 -6.42
CA ASP A 6 -7.36 26.23 -6.88
C ASP A 6 -6.60 26.94 -5.75
N TYR A 7 -7.14 26.92 -4.53
CA TYR A 7 -6.46 27.46 -3.35
C TYR A 7 -5.20 26.65 -3.03
N VAL A 8 -5.30 25.31 -2.99
CA VAL A 8 -4.17 24.43 -2.70
C VAL A 8 -3.08 24.60 -3.75
N GLN A 9 -3.45 24.73 -5.03
CA GLN A 9 -2.48 24.98 -6.10
C GLN A 9 -1.74 26.30 -5.87
N ARG A 10 -2.45 27.41 -5.64
CA ARG A 10 -1.81 28.70 -5.34
C ARG A 10 -0.90 28.64 -4.11
N TYR A 11 -1.28 27.87 -3.09
CA TYR A 11 -0.43 27.68 -1.91
C TYR A 11 0.85 26.91 -2.27
N ARG A 12 0.75 25.81 -3.04
CA ARG A 12 1.92 25.06 -3.53
C ARG A 12 2.87 25.93 -4.36
N ASP A 13 2.31 26.83 -5.18
CA ASP A 13 3.08 27.73 -6.04
C ASP A 13 3.69 28.93 -5.29
N SER A 14 3.26 29.19 -4.04
CA SER A 14 3.64 30.39 -3.29
C SER A 14 4.97 30.29 -2.54
N GLU A 15 5.61 29.11 -2.53
CA GLU A 15 6.80 28.77 -1.71
C GLU A 15 6.61 28.96 -0.18
N LEU A 16 5.41 29.32 0.27
CA LEU A 16 5.10 29.45 1.69
C LEU A 16 5.11 28.08 2.37
N ASN A 17 5.62 28.05 3.60
CA ASN A 17 5.58 26.87 4.46
C ASN A 17 5.01 27.24 5.83
N PHE A 18 3.73 26.98 6.03
CA PHE A 18 3.04 27.09 7.32
C PHE A 18 1.95 26.02 7.41
N GLN A 19 1.48 25.74 8.63
CA GLN A 19 0.40 24.77 8.84
C GLN A 19 -0.87 25.21 8.10
N ASN A 20 -1.25 24.48 7.06
CA ASN A 20 -2.32 24.86 6.15
C ASN A 20 -3.49 23.88 6.25
N ALA A 21 -4.50 24.24 7.06
CA ALA A 21 -5.66 23.40 7.28
C ALA A 21 -6.42 23.07 5.98
N VAL A 22 -6.54 24.02 5.05
CA VAL A 22 -7.26 23.79 3.79
C VAL A 22 -6.57 22.72 2.95
N LEU A 23 -5.24 22.78 2.86
CA LEU A 23 -4.45 21.76 2.18
C LEU A 23 -4.69 20.38 2.78
N VAL A 24 -4.64 20.27 4.10
CA VAL A 24 -4.79 18.99 4.79
C VAL A 24 -6.23 18.45 4.68
N TYR A 25 -7.25 19.31 4.70
CA TYR A 25 -8.63 18.88 4.47
C TYR A 25 -8.86 18.44 3.01
N VAL A 26 -8.22 19.09 2.04
CA VAL A 26 -8.25 18.63 0.65
C VAL A 26 -7.55 17.28 0.51
N LEU A 27 -6.42 17.08 1.18
CA LEU A 27 -5.74 15.79 1.24
C LEU A 27 -6.69 14.70 1.74
N ILE A 28 -7.28 14.88 2.92
CA ILE A 28 -8.24 13.92 3.49
C ILE A 28 -9.38 13.63 2.50
N TRP A 29 -9.97 14.67 1.92
CA TRP A 29 -11.07 14.51 0.96
C TRP A 29 -10.68 13.73 -0.30
N LEU A 30 -9.46 13.90 -0.80
CA LEU A 30 -8.96 13.13 -1.96
C LEU A 30 -8.87 11.64 -1.63
N PHE A 31 -8.48 11.27 -0.41
CA PHE A 31 -8.49 9.86 0.02
C PHE A 31 -9.90 9.35 0.28
N ASP A 32 -10.77 10.12 0.96
CA ASP A 32 -12.19 9.77 1.18
C ASP A 32 -12.96 9.50 -0.13
N THR A 33 -12.51 10.11 -1.23
CA THR A 33 -13.11 9.97 -2.57
C THR A 33 -12.27 9.12 -3.53
N GLU A 34 -11.28 8.39 -3.01
CA GLU A 34 -10.43 7.46 -3.76
C GLU A 34 -9.67 8.08 -4.95
N GLN A 35 -9.41 9.39 -4.91
CA GLN A 35 -8.64 10.13 -5.90
C GLN A 35 -7.13 10.02 -5.64
N PHE A 36 -6.62 8.79 -5.56
CA PHE A 36 -5.26 8.50 -5.07
C PHE A 36 -4.13 9.12 -5.89
N THR A 37 -4.27 9.30 -7.20
CA THR A 37 -3.22 9.95 -8.01
C THR A 37 -2.95 11.37 -7.48
N GLN A 38 -3.98 12.19 -7.34
CA GLN A 38 -3.86 13.54 -6.79
C GLN A 38 -3.58 13.52 -5.28
N GLY A 39 -4.19 12.57 -4.57
CA GLY A 39 -4.00 12.41 -3.12
C GLY A 39 -2.54 12.12 -2.75
N LEU A 40 -1.88 11.22 -3.46
CA LEU A 40 -0.48 10.86 -3.21
C LEU A 40 0.48 11.99 -3.59
N GLU A 41 0.24 12.71 -4.69
CA GLU A 41 1.02 13.91 -5.04
C GLU A 41 0.90 14.99 -3.95
N LEU A 42 -0.31 15.19 -3.42
CA LEU A 42 -0.53 16.16 -2.35
C LEU A 42 0.05 15.68 -1.01
N ALA A 43 0.00 14.38 -0.74
CA ALA A 43 0.61 13.77 0.44
C ALA A 43 2.12 14.01 0.47
N ASP A 44 2.81 13.79 -0.65
CA ASP A 44 4.25 14.01 -0.76
C ASP A 44 4.64 15.45 -0.43
N PHE A 45 3.88 16.41 -0.99
CA PHE A 45 4.07 17.81 -0.70
C PHE A 45 3.78 18.12 0.78
N ALA A 46 2.68 17.62 1.33
CA ALA A 46 2.29 17.84 2.73
C ALA A 46 3.35 17.30 3.71
N ILE A 47 3.86 16.09 3.45
CA ILE A 47 4.92 15.45 4.22
C ILE A 47 6.22 16.28 4.12
N SER A 48 6.60 16.76 2.93
CA SER A 48 7.81 17.57 2.75
C SER A 48 7.78 18.90 3.52
N GLN A 49 6.58 19.43 3.79
CA GLN A 49 6.40 20.66 4.57
C GLN A 49 6.17 20.39 6.07
N GLY A 50 6.09 19.13 6.50
CA GLY A 50 5.78 18.79 7.89
C GLY A 50 4.36 19.21 8.29
N GLN A 51 3.40 19.15 7.36
CA GLN A 51 2.00 19.42 7.64
C GLN A 51 1.45 18.38 8.63
N ALA A 52 0.57 18.81 9.53
CA ALA A 52 -0.08 17.94 10.50
C ALA A 52 -1.55 17.69 10.13
N LEU A 53 -2.05 16.49 10.43
CA LEU A 53 -3.48 16.23 10.40
C LEU A 53 -4.21 17.06 11.49
N PRO A 54 -5.52 17.35 11.31
CA PRO A 54 -6.31 18.01 12.36
C PRO A 54 -6.31 17.20 13.65
N GLU A 55 -6.39 17.86 14.82
CA GLU A 55 -6.29 17.24 16.16
C GLU A 55 -7.17 16.02 16.40
N ARG A 56 -8.32 15.92 15.70
CA ARG A 56 -9.21 14.76 15.78
C ARG A 56 -8.59 13.46 15.24
N PHE A 57 -7.55 13.56 14.42
CA PHE A 57 -6.79 12.42 13.92
C PHE A 57 -5.64 12.13 14.89
N ASN A 58 -5.63 10.92 15.45
CA ASN A 58 -4.57 10.47 16.35
C ASN A 58 -3.45 9.74 15.56
N ARG A 59 -3.01 10.31 14.44
CA ARG A 59 -1.97 9.76 13.55
C ARG A 59 -1.36 10.87 12.68
N ASP A 60 -0.20 10.59 12.08
CA ASP A 60 0.45 11.49 11.13
C ASP A 60 -0.01 11.25 9.68
N ILE A 61 0.44 12.09 8.75
CA ILE A 61 0.07 12.00 7.33
C ILE A 61 0.55 10.66 6.72
N PRO A 62 1.81 10.21 6.88
CA PRO A 62 2.25 8.91 6.37
C PRO A 62 1.37 7.75 6.82
N THR A 63 1.04 7.68 8.12
CA THR A 63 0.17 6.64 8.69
C THR A 63 -1.23 6.72 8.10
N PHE A 64 -1.81 7.92 8.00
CA PHE A 64 -3.12 8.13 7.36
C PHE A 64 -3.13 7.63 5.91
N VAL A 65 -2.18 8.08 5.10
CA VAL A 65 -2.09 7.71 3.68
C VAL A 65 -1.94 6.20 3.51
N ALA A 66 -1.05 5.58 4.30
CA ALA A 66 -0.81 4.15 4.23
C ALA A 66 -2.05 3.33 4.64
N ASP A 67 -2.77 3.73 5.68
CA ASP A 67 -4.00 3.09 6.14
C ASP A 67 -5.13 3.21 5.10
N GLU A 68 -5.40 4.42 4.59
CA GLU A 68 -6.49 4.63 3.62
C GLU A 68 -6.27 3.81 2.34
N VAL A 69 -5.03 3.76 1.83
CA VAL A 69 -4.72 2.97 0.63
C VAL A 69 -4.86 1.47 0.88
N ILE A 70 -4.42 0.94 2.02
CA ILE A 70 -4.50 -0.50 2.28
C ILE A 70 -5.93 -0.95 2.61
N ASP A 71 -6.71 -0.13 3.32
CA ASP A 71 -8.11 -0.39 3.60
C ASP A 71 -8.93 -0.44 2.29
N TRP A 72 -8.72 0.54 1.41
CA TRP A 72 -9.30 0.54 0.06
C TRP A 72 -8.86 -0.68 -0.74
N ALA A 73 -7.55 -0.97 -0.77
CA ALA A 73 -7.00 -2.02 -1.61
C ALA A 73 -7.49 -3.42 -1.21
N GLU A 74 -7.63 -3.69 0.09
CA GLU A 74 -8.23 -4.92 0.60
C GLU A 74 -9.71 -5.04 0.18
N ALA A 75 -10.46 -3.93 0.18
CA ALA A 75 -11.85 -3.89 -0.27
C ALA A 75 -11.97 -4.17 -1.79
N GLU A 76 -11.13 -3.54 -2.61
CA GLU A 76 -11.05 -3.76 -4.06
C GLU A 76 -10.74 -5.23 -4.38
N PHE A 77 -9.73 -5.78 -3.72
CA PHE A 77 -9.33 -7.18 -3.93
C PHE A 77 -10.45 -8.15 -3.51
N LYS A 78 -11.13 -7.89 -2.38
CA LYS A 78 -12.31 -8.65 -1.95
C LYS A 78 -13.44 -8.58 -2.98
N ALA A 79 -13.60 -7.44 -3.64
CA ALA A 79 -14.53 -7.23 -4.74
C ALA A 79 -14.05 -7.75 -6.10
N ARG A 80 -12.91 -8.47 -6.14
CA ARG A 80 -12.27 -9.02 -7.36
C ARG A 80 -11.84 -7.94 -8.37
N ARG A 81 -11.56 -6.73 -7.90
CA ARG A 81 -10.93 -5.66 -8.67
C ARG A 81 -9.44 -5.59 -8.35
N SER A 82 -8.69 -4.92 -9.21
CA SER A 82 -7.25 -4.74 -9.02
C SER A 82 -7.00 -3.45 -8.25
N PRO A 83 -6.33 -3.52 -7.07
CA PRO A 83 -5.91 -2.31 -6.36
C PRO A 83 -4.61 -1.71 -6.90
N GLU A 84 -4.01 -2.34 -7.92
CA GLU A 84 -2.83 -1.82 -8.61
C GLU A 84 -3.15 -0.59 -9.46
N PRO A 85 -2.21 0.37 -9.59
CA PRO A 85 -0.79 0.26 -9.18
C PRO A 85 -0.50 0.78 -7.76
N TYR A 86 -1.51 1.29 -7.04
CA TYR A 86 -1.27 2.07 -5.82
C TYR A 86 -0.61 1.27 -4.69
N VAL A 87 -0.98 -0.01 -4.52
CA VAL A 87 -0.38 -0.87 -3.49
C VAL A 87 1.10 -1.12 -3.75
N SER A 88 1.45 -1.54 -4.97
CA SER A 88 2.86 -1.80 -5.33
C SER A 88 3.70 -0.53 -5.30
N ASN A 89 3.14 0.59 -5.78
CA ASN A 89 3.86 1.87 -5.82
C ASN A 89 4.15 2.44 -4.43
N LEU A 90 3.25 2.21 -3.45
CA LEU A 90 3.46 2.71 -2.08
C LEU A 90 4.35 1.79 -1.24
N LEU A 91 4.57 0.53 -1.66
CA LEU A 91 5.31 -0.46 -0.90
C LEU A 91 6.70 0.02 -0.44
N PRO A 92 7.55 0.63 -1.29
CA PRO A 92 8.87 1.10 -0.86
C PRO A 92 8.81 2.18 0.22
N ARG A 93 7.72 2.97 0.24
CA ARG A 93 7.51 3.98 1.26
C ARG A 93 7.08 3.36 2.58
N VAL A 94 6.11 2.46 2.57
CA VAL A 94 5.56 1.86 3.80
C VAL A 94 6.49 0.83 4.45
N ASP A 95 7.33 0.13 3.67
CA ASP A 95 8.35 -0.81 4.16
C ASP A 95 9.77 -0.35 3.71
N GLY A 96 10.13 0.88 4.08
CA GLY A 96 11.46 1.42 3.78
C GLY A 96 11.68 2.87 4.22
N GLU A 97 10.82 3.78 3.76
CA GLU A 97 11.02 5.23 3.97
C GLU A 97 10.28 5.75 5.20
N TRP A 98 9.01 5.37 5.37
CA TRP A 98 8.13 5.84 6.44
C TRP A 98 8.27 4.99 7.70
N GLN A 99 8.22 5.65 8.85
CA GLN A 99 8.24 4.99 10.16
C GLN A 99 6.79 4.70 10.58
N LEU A 100 6.30 3.51 10.22
CA LEU A 100 4.93 3.07 10.48
C LEU A 100 4.89 1.95 11.51
N TYR A 101 3.73 1.74 12.14
CA TYR A 101 3.47 0.53 12.92
C TYR A 101 3.57 -0.70 12.03
N GLU A 102 4.27 -1.73 12.49
CA GLU A 102 4.66 -2.92 11.72
C GLU A 102 3.48 -3.65 11.07
N ARG A 103 2.30 -3.53 11.67
CA ARG A 103 1.05 -4.09 11.15
C ARG A 103 0.66 -3.49 9.78
N ILE A 104 0.98 -2.23 9.51
CA ILE A 104 0.63 -1.57 8.24
C ILE A 104 1.41 -2.17 7.06
N PRO A 105 2.75 -2.14 7.00
CA PRO A 105 3.48 -2.77 5.90
C PRO A 105 3.24 -4.28 5.82
N ALA A 106 3.00 -4.97 6.94
CA ALA A 106 2.61 -6.37 6.93
C ALA A 106 1.30 -6.63 6.16
N ARG A 107 0.32 -5.71 6.24
CA ARG A 107 -0.92 -5.78 5.43
C ARG A 107 -0.65 -5.59 3.94
N TYR A 108 0.21 -4.65 3.56
CA TYR A 108 0.63 -4.46 2.16
C TYR A 108 1.22 -5.74 1.57
N HIS A 109 2.21 -6.31 2.27
CA HIS A 109 2.82 -7.57 1.87
C HIS A 109 1.79 -8.71 1.81
N LYS A 110 0.91 -8.84 2.81
CA LYS A 110 -0.15 -9.84 2.78
C LYS A 110 -1.04 -9.70 1.53
N LEU A 111 -1.45 -8.49 1.18
CA LEU A 111 -2.29 -8.25 0.01
C LEU A 111 -1.57 -8.58 -1.31
N LEU A 112 -0.33 -8.11 -1.48
CA LEU A 112 0.50 -8.42 -2.66
C LEU A 112 0.74 -9.94 -2.80
N GLY A 113 0.98 -10.63 -1.69
CA GLY A 113 1.08 -12.08 -1.66
C GLY A 113 -0.21 -12.78 -2.10
N MET A 114 -1.38 -12.27 -1.69
CA MET A 114 -2.68 -12.79 -2.14
C MET A 114 -2.93 -12.55 -3.64
N ILE A 115 -2.55 -11.39 -4.16
CA ILE A 115 -2.64 -11.06 -5.59
C ILE A 115 -1.75 -12.03 -6.41
N ALA A 116 -0.50 -12.24 -5.99
CA ALA A 116 0.42 -13.17 -6.63
C ALA A 116 -0.07 -14.63 -6.55
N LEU A 117 -0.61 -15.04 -5.40
CA LEU A 117 -1.25 -16.35 -5.21
C LEU A 117 -2.39 -16.59 -6.21
N HIS A 118 -3.28 -15.61 -6.43
CA HIS A 118 -4.34 -15.70 -7.43
C HIS A 118 -3.81 -15.85 -8.86
N ARG A 119 -2.67 -15.23 -9.17
CA ARG A 119 -1.97 -15.36 -10.46
C ARG A 119 -1.15 -16.64 -10.57
N LYS A 120 -1.09 -17.45 -9.51
CA LYS A 120 -0.23 -18.63 -9.39
C LYS A 120 1.27 -18.32 -9.49
N ASP A 121 1.66 -17.09 -9.16
CA ASP A 121 3.05 -16.67 -9.04
C ASP A 121 3.55 -17.01 -7.63
N TRP A 122 3.90 -18.29 -7.44
CA TRP A 122 4.29 -18.81 -6.13
C TRP A 122 5.55 -18.15 -5.56
N PRO A 123 6.63 -17.90 -6.34
CA PRO A 123 7.81 -17.20 -5.82
C PRO A 123 7.49 -15.82 -5.26
N VAL A 124 6.71 -15.01 -6.00
CA VAL A 124 6.32 -13.67 -5.53
C VAL A 124 5.40 -13.75 -4.32
N ALA A 125 4.44 -14.68 -4.32
CA ALA A 125 3.56 -14.89 -3.17
C ALA A 125 4.33 -15.26 -1.90
N ILE A 126 5.30 -16.17 -2.00
CA ILE A 126 6.16 -16.60 -0.89
C ILE A 126 6.96 -15.41 -0.35
N HIS A 127 7.63 -14.66 -1.22
CA HIS A 127 8.43 -13.49 -0.83
C HIS A 127 7.61 -12.51 0.03
N HIS A 128 6.42 -12.14 -0.45
CA HIS A 128 5.59 -11.20 0.29
C HIS A 128 5.02 -11.81 1.58
N PHE A 129 4.58 -13.07 1.59
CA PHE A 129 4.07 -13.68 2.82
C PHE A 129 5.16 -13.83 3.90
N GLU A 130 6.40 -14.17 3.52
CA GLU A 130 7.53 -14.22 4.45
C GLU A 130 7.80 -12.84 5.06
N ARG A 131 7.83 -11.78 4.22
CA ARG A 131 8.03 -10.43 4.73
C ARG A 131 6.89 -9.96 5.62
N ALA A 132 5.64 -10.29 5.30
CA ALA A 132 4.49 -10.00 6.16
C ALA A 132 4.60 -10.66 7.54
N GLU A 133 5.02 -11.92 7.60
CA GLU A 133 5.20 -12.67 8.85
C GLU A 133 6.40 -12.16 9.68
N GLN A 134 7.49 -11.75 9.02
CA GLN A 134 8.63 -11.10 9.67
C GLN A 134 8.26 -9.77 10.34
N LEU A 135 7.43 -8.97 9.67
CA LEU A 135 6.97 -7.69 10.19
C LEU A 135 5.96 -7.87 11.32
N TYR A 136 5.00 -8.79 11.15
CA TYR A 136 3.95 -9.02 12.12
C TYR A 136 3.51 -10.48 12.14
N GLU A 137 4.02 -11.26 13.09
CA GLU A 137 3.77 -12.72 13.19
C GLU A 137 2.26 -13.06 13.22
N SER A 138 1.45 -12.21 13.85
CA SER A 138 0.00 -12.38 13.96
C SER A 138 -0.80 -12.00 12.70
N ILE A 139 -0.14 -11.74 11.55
CA ILE A 139 -0.80 -11.30 10.31
C ILE A 139 -1.67 -12.39 9.64
N GLY A 140 -1.43 -13.66 9.96
CA GLY A 140 -2.26 -14.79 9.54
C GLY A 140 -2.05 -15.27 8.10
N VAL A 141 -0.79 -15.37 7.65
CA VAL A 141 -0.43 -15.87 6.30
C VAL A 141 0.19 -17.27 6.27
N GLY A 142 0.52 -17.86 7.43
CA GLY A 142 1.29 -19.11 7.52
C GLY A 142 0.75 -20.28 6.68
N THR A 143 -0.57 -20.53 6.69
CA THR A 143 -1.18 -21.59 5.87
C THR A 143 -0.97 -21.33 4.38
N ARG A 144 -1.22 -20.09 3.92
CA ARG A 144 -1.06 -19.70 2.51
C ARG A 144 0.39 -19.81 2.06
N LEU A 145 1.33 -19.40 2.92
CA LEU A 145 2.76 -19.55 2.67
C LEU A 145 3.17 -21.01 2.50
N SER A 146 2.71 -21.90 3.41
CA SER A 146 2.95 -23.35 3.31
C SER A 146 2.42 -23.93 2.00
N ASP A 147 1.21 -23.55 1.61
CA ASP A 147 0.57 -24.03 0.39
C ASP A 147 1.29 -23.53 -0.88
N CYS A 148 1.74 -22.27 -0.90
CA CYS A 148 2.56 -21.74 -2.00
C CYS A 148 3.86 -22.52 -2.16
N ARG A 149 4.56 -22.82 -1.06
CA ARG A 149 5.81 -23.60 -1.07
C ARG A 149 5.60 -25.00 -1.65
N LYS A 150 4.52 -25.69 -1.26
CA LYS A 150 4.14 -27.00 -1.82
C LYS A 150 3.81 -26.91 -3.30
N ALA A 151 3.04 -25.89 -3.72
CA ALA A 151 2.68 -25.68 -5.11
C ALA A 151 3.91 -25.42 -5.99
N LEU A 152 4.86 -24.61 -5.51
CA LEU A 152 6.13 -24.33 -6.18
C LEU A 152 6.98 -25.60 -6.33
N ALA A 153 7.13 -26.40 -5.28
CA ALA A 153 7.87 -27.66 -5.33
C ALA A 153 7.25 -28.64 -6.34
N LYS A 154 5.92 -28.74 -6.36
CA LYS A 154 5.18 -29.58 -7.32
C LYS A 154 5.36 -29.08 -8.76
N ALA A 155 5.35 -27.78 -8.99
CA ALA A 155 5.57 -27.19 -10.30
C ALA A 155 6.97 -27.51 -10.84
N LYS A 156 8.01 -27.30 -10.02
CA LYS A 156 9.40 -27.63 -10.37
C LYS A 156 9.61 -29.12 -10.65
N ALA A 157 9.00 -30.00 -9.87
CA ALA A 157 9.10 -31.45 -10.10
C ALA A 157 8.50 -31.89 -11.45
N LYS A 158 7.39 -31.26 -11.86
CA LYS A 158 6.76 -31.53 -13.17
C LYS A 158 7.62 -31.03 -14.33
N GLU A 159 8.19 -29.85 -14.20
CA GLU A 159 9.09 -29.27 -15.21
C GLU A 159 10.33 -30.16 -15.42
N ASN A 160 10.96 -30.60 -14.34
CA ASN A 160 12.10 -31.52 -14.40
C ASN A 160 11.76 -32.88 -15.01
N ALA A 161 10.55 -33.39 -14.78
CA ALA A 161 10.11 -34.66 -15.36
C ALA A 161 9.78 -34.55 -16.86
N GLY A 162 9.36 -33.36 -17.34
CA GLY A 162 9.07 -33.10 -18.76
C GLY A 162 10.33 -32.87 -19.62
N ASN A 163 11.38 -32.28 -19.03
CA ASN A 163 12.65 -32.04 -19.73
C ASN A 163 13.59 -33.26 -19.78
N GLY A 164 13.20 -34.39 -19.16
CA GLY A 164 13.99 -35.63 -19.14
C GLY A 164 13.61 -36.66 -20.21
N THR A 165 12.71 -36.30 -21.14
CA THR A 165 12.18 -37.21 -22.17
C THR A 165 12.51 -36.80 -23.62
N GLU A 166 13.46 -35.89 -23.82
CA GLU A 166 14.01 -35.52 -25.14
C GLU A 166 15.44 -36.04 -25.34
#